data_AF-A0A7S3MX47-F1
#
_entry.id   AF-A0A7S3MX47-F1
#
_cell.length_a   1.000
_cell.length_b   1.000
_cell.length_c   1.000
_cell.angle_alpha   90.00
_cell.angle_beta   90.00
_cell.angle_gamma   90.00
#
_symmetry.space_group_name_H-M   'P 1'
#
loop_
_entity.id
_entity.type
_entity.pdbx_description
1 polymer ?
#
loop_
_entity_poly.entity_id
_entity_poly.type
_entity_poly.pdbx_seq_one_letter_code
_entity_poly.pdbx_strand_id
1 'polypeptide(L)'
;MDSGVRQEKYRIPPTFRQPPQISDTPVMPSENTEYLSPPRRQTVASRTKTSRILVVDDQLFNIDAIKIILRWKLQINPDLIDSAFNGGEAVDLIEEDLLRNK
;
A
#
# COMPACT_ATOMS: atom_id res chain seq x y z
N MET A 1 -5.67 -61.43 -14.45
CA MET A 1 -6.74 -60.94 -13.54
C MET A 1 -5.97 -60.36 -12.36
N ASP A 2 -5.88 -59.05 -12.12
CA ASP A 2 -6.92 -58.02 -12.16
C ASP A 2 -6.24 -56.65 -12.26
N SER A 3 -6.53 -55.86 -13.30
CA SER A 3 -5.96 -54.52 -13.52
C SER A 3 -6.93 -53.48 -12.97
N GLY A 4 -6.72 -53.09 -11.71
CA GLY A 4 -7.54 -52.11 -11.00
C GLY A 4 -7.33 -50.68 -11.52
N VAL A 5 -8.14 -50.27 -12.50
CA VAL A 5 -8.24 -48.88 -12.97
C VAL A 5 -9.02 -48.07 -11.94
N ARG A 6 -8.34 -47.18 -11.20
CA ARG A 6 -8.98 -46.19 -10.32
C ARG A 6 -9.58 -45.08 -11.18
N GLN A 7 -10.92 -45.02 -11.25
CA GLN A 7 -11.62 -43.88 -11.83
C GLN A 7 -11.60 -42.72 -10.84
N GLU A 8 -10.85 -41.66 -11.14
CA GLU A 8 -10.95 -40.39 -10.44
C GLU A 8 -12.28 -39.72 -10.79
N LYS A 9 -13.16 -39.59 -9.79
CA LYS A 9 -14.41 -38.83 -9.89
C LYS A 9 -14.09 -37.34 -10.08
N TYR A 10 -14.39 -36.82 -11.27
CA TYR A 10 -14.38 -35.39 -11.53
C TYR A 10 -15.34 -34.66 -10.56
N ARG A 11 -14.79 -33.78 -9.71
CA ARG A 11 -15.57 -32.86 -8.89
C ARG A 11 -16.13 -31.76 -9.79
N ILE A 12 -17.45 -31.67 -9.87
CA ILE A 12 -18.17 -30.56 -10.50
C ILE A 12 -17.91 -29.30 -9.64
N PRO A 13 -17.45 -28.17 -10.21
CA PRO A 13 -17.30 -26.93 -9.46
C PRO A 13 -18.66 -26.37 -9.02
N PRO A 14 -18.75 -25.69 -7.86
CA PRO A 14 -20.00 -25.13 -7.38
C PRO A 14 -20.54 -24.08 -8.35
N THR A 15 -21.83 -24.22 -8.67
CA THR A 15 -22.59 -23.35 -9.56
C THR A 15 -22.42 -21.88 -9.17
N PHE A 16 -22.00 -21.06 -10.12
CA PHE A 16 -21.85 -19.62 -9.97
C PHE A 16 -23.22 -19.04 -9.55
N ARG A 17 -23.35 -18.58 -8.30
CA ARG A 17 -24.56 -17.88 -7.84
C ARG A 17 -24.63 -16.55 -8.60
N GLN A 18 -25.67 -16.35 -9.39
CA GLN A 18 -25.93 -15.04 -9.96
C GLN A 18 -26.16 -14.04 -8.82
N PRO A 19 -25.58 -12.83 -8.91
CA PRO A 19 -25.85 -11.78 -7.94
C PRO A 19 -27.34 -11.42 -7.97
N PRO A 20 -27.93 -11.05 -6.81
CA PRO A 20 -29.31 -10.60 -6.75
C PRO A 20 -29.50 -9.39 -7.68
N GLN A 21 -30.55 -9.45 -8.51
CA GLN A 21 -30.97 -8.33 -9.34
C GLN A 21 -31.42 -7.20 -8.41
N ILE A 22 -30.61 -6.15 -8.29
CA ILE A 22 -30.96 -4.95 -7.54
C ILE A 22 -32.00 -4.22 -8.38
N SER A 23 -33.22 -4.11 -7.88
CA SER A 23 -34.27 -3.32 -8.52
C SER A 23 -33.88 -1.84 -8.50
N ASP A 24 -33.87 -1.20 -9.66
CA ASP A 24 -33.61 0.23 -9.87
C ASP A 24 -34.74 1.12 -9.33
N THR A 25 -35.12 0.96 -8.06
CA THR A 25 -35.96 1.95 -7.40
C THR A 25 -35.10 3.14 -7.03
N PRO A 26 -35.35 4.35 -7.59
CA PRO A 26 -34.62 5.54 -7.20
C PRO A 26 -34.93 5.85 -5.74
N VAL A 27 -33.94 5.65 -4.87
CA VAL A 27 -34.02 6.08 -3.48
C VAL A 27 -33.94 7.60 -3.48
N MET A 28 -35.08 8.26 -3.31
CA MET A 28 -35.15 9.70 -3.09
C MET A 28 -34.46 10.02 -1.75
N PRO A 29 -33.43 10.86 -1.72
CA PRO A 29 -32.80 11.24 -0.46
C PRO A 29 -33.78 12.07 0.37
N SER A 30 -34.08 11.61 1.58
CA SER A 30 -34.83 12.39 2.57
C SER A 30 -34.03 13.64 2.95
N GLU A 31 -34.68 14.81 2.92
CA GLU A 31 -34.10 16.17 2.88
C GLU A 31 -33.28 16.63 4.11
N ASN A 32 -32.87 15.76 5.04
CA ASN A 32 -32.18 16.17 6.28
C ASN A 32 -30.82 15.50 6.49
N THR A 33 -30.02 15.32 5.43
CA THR A 33 -28.60 14.97 5.59
C THR A 33 -27.76 16.24 5.50
N GLU A 34 -27.36 16.75 6.66
CA GLU A 34 -26.34 17.77 6.82
C GLU A 34 -25.05 17.26 6.16
N TYR A 35 -24.78 17.72 4.95
CA TYR A 35 -23.55 17.40 4.23
C TYR A 35 -22.36 17.99 4.99
N LEU A 36 -21.77 17.19 5.87
CA LEU A 36 -20.44 17.47 6.41
C LEU A 36 -19.49 17.54 5.22
N SER A 37 -19.06 18.76 4.90
CA SER A 37 -18.06 18.99 3.86
C SER A 37 -16.86 18.10 4.15
N PRO A 38 -16.32 17.37 3.15
CA PRO A 38 -15.13 16.57 3.35
C PRO A 38 -14.02 17.46 3.91
N PRO A 39 -13.22 16.98 4.87
CA PRO A 39 -12.18 17.79 5.48
C PRO A 39 -11.28 18.34 4.39
N ARG A 40 -11.18 19.68 4.31
CA ARG A 40 -10.28 20.36 3.36
C ARG A 40 -8.89 19.79 3.55
N ARG A 41 -8.39 19.10 2.53
CA ARG A 41 -7.02 18.60 2.46
C ARG A 41 -6.10 19.81 2.59
N GLN A 42 -5.47 19.98 3.75
CA GLN A 42 -4.55 21.09 3.99
C GLN A 42 -3.37 20.92 3.03
N THR A 43 -3.32 21.76 2.00
CA THR A 43 -2.16 21.87 1.10
C THR A 43 -1.08 22.64 1.85
N VAL A 44 -0.20 21.90 2.51
CA VAL A 44 0.98 22.47 3.17
C VAL A 44 1.89 23.09 2.09
N ALA A 45 2.12 24.39 2.20
CA ALA A 45 2.90 25.17 1.25
C ALA A 45 4.32 24.59 1.05
N SER A 46 4.72 24.44 -0.22
CA SER A 46 5.95 23.77 -0.61
C SER A 46 7.19 24.62 -0.29
N ARG A 47 7.95 24.21 0.73
CA ARG A 47 9.38 24.49 0.75
C ARG A 47 10.03 23.48 -0.19
N THR A 48 10.61 23.96 -1.29
CA THR A 48 11.26 23.14 -2.34
C THR A 48 12.61 22.57 -1.89
N LYS A 49 12.65 21.96 -0.69
CA LYS A 49 13.73 21.06 -0.31
C LYS A 49 13.22 19.67 -0.63
N THR A 50 13.87 18.96 -1.54
CA THR A 50 13.54 17.57 -1.85
C THR A 50 13.71 16.74 -0.57
N SER A 51 12.60 16.44 0.09
CA SER A 51 12.59 15.60 1.29
C SER A 51 12.96 14.17 0.92
N ARG A 52 13.85 13.57 1.71
CA ARG A 52 14.23 12.16 1.62
C ARG A 52 13.54 11.35 2.72
N ILE A 53 13.40 10.05 2.51
CA ILE A 53 12.81 9.10 3.46
C ILE A 53 13.91 8.15 3.92
N LEU A 54 14.07 8.00 5.24
CA LEU A 54 14.98 7.02 5.82
C LEU A 54 14.16 5.86 6.39
N VAL A 55 14.43 4.64 5.93
CA VAL A 55 13.83 3.40 6.45
C VAL A 55 14.82 2.73 7.40
N VAL A 56 14.40 2.45 8.63
CA VAL A 56 15.26 1.81 9.64
C VAL A 56 14.58 0.54 10.13
N ASP A 57 15.22 -0.60 9.91
CA ASP A 57 14.73 -1.91 10.33
C ASP A 57 15.91 -2.89 10.43
N ASP A 58 15.90 -3.82 11.39
CA ASP A 58 17.00 -4.78 11.58
C ASP A 58 16.95 -5.96 10.61
N GLN A 59 15.89 -6.09 9.82
CA GLN A 59 15.72 -7.15 8.83
C GLN A 59 15.75 -6.58 7.40
N LEU A 60 16.70 -7.05 6.59
CA LEU A 60 16.83 -6.65 5.18
C LEU A 60 15.52 -6.85 4.38
N PHE A 61 14.81 -7.95 4.67
CA PHE A 61 13.53 -8.24 4.03
C PHE A 61 12.49 -7.13 4.23
N ASN A 62 12.41 -6.55 5.44
CA ASN A 62 11.47 -5.47 5.74
C ASN A 62 11.88 -4.18 5.02
N ILE A 63 13.19 -3.86 5.00
CA ILE A 63 13.72 -2.71 4.25
C ILE A 63 13.34 -2.82 2.78
N ASP A 64 13.60 -3.96 2.15
CA ASP A 64 13.31 -4.18 0.73
C ASP A 64 11.81 -4.14 0.43
N ALA A 65 11.00 -4.76 1.28
CA ALA A 65 9.54 -4.73 1.15
C ALA A 65 9.00 -3.30 1.23
N ILE A 66 9.47 -2.51 2.19
CA ILE A 66 9.06 -1.09 2.34
C ILE A 66 9.49 -0.28 1.12
N LYS A 67 10.73 -0.45 0.62
CA LYS A 67 11.20 0.23 -0.60
C LYS A 67 10.34 -0.10 -1.82
N ILE A 68 9.95 -1.36 -1.99
CA ILE A 68 9.06 -1.81 -3.06
C ILE A 68 7.68 -1.13 -2.93
N ILE A 69 7.11 -1.08 -1.73
CA ILE A 69 5.82 -0.43 -1.48
C ILE A 69 5.90 1.07 -1.78
N LEU A 70 6.92 1.76 -1.28
CA LEU A 70 7.12 3.20 -1.52
C LEU A 70 7.23 3.49 -3.02
N ARG A 71 7.97 2.67 -3.77
CA ARG A 71 8.12 2.81 -5.22
C ARG A 71 6.81 2.56 -5.98
N TRP A 72 6.15 1.43 -5.74
CA TRP A 72 5.06 0.99 -6.62
C TRP A 72 3.69 1.49 -6.18
N LYS A 73 3.44 1.56 -4.86
CA LYS A 73 2.15 2.00 -4.33
C LYS A 73 2.06 3.52 -4.22
N LEU A 74 3.15 4.17 -3.85
CA LEU A 74 3.21 5.61 -3.60
C LEU A 74 3.97 6.40 -4.67
N GLN A 75 4.55 5.72 -5.68
CA GLN A 75 5.26 6.35 -6.79
C GLN A 75 6.41 7.27 -6.34
N ILE A 76 7.07 6.94 -5.23
CA ILE A 76 8.21 7.69 -4.72
C ILE A 76 9.46 7.28 -5.50
N ASN A 77 10.28 8.26 -5.89
CA ASN A 77 11.56 7.98 -6.55
C ASN A 77 12.46 7.19 -5.58
N PRO A 78 12.97 5.99 -5.96
CA PRO A 78 13.90 5.23 -5.13
C PRO A 78 15.16 6.02 -4.72
N ASP A 79 15.61 7.01 -5.49
CA ASP A 79 16.78 7.84 -5.15
C ASP A 79 16.54 8.74 -3.92
N LEU A 80 15.28 8.89 -3.50
CA LEU A 80 14.89 9.65 -2.30
C LEU A 80 14.74 8.75 -1.07
N ILE A 81 15.07 7.46 -1.16
CA ILE A 81 14.86 6.49 -0.10
C ILE A 81 16.19 5.92 0.38
N ASP A 82 16.59 6.33 1.56
CA ASP A 82 17.74 5.79 2.28
C ASP A 82 17.31 4.65 3.22
N SER A 83 18.27 3.85 3.65
CA SER A 83 18.01 2.77 4.60
C SER A 83 19.17 2.52 5.55
N ALA A 84 18.85 2.11 6.78
CA ALA A 84 19.79 1.71 7.81
C ALA A 84 19.32 0.43 8.50
N PHE A 85 20.24 -0.43 8.93
CA PHE A 85 19.93 -1.67 9.65
C PHE A 85 19.71 -1.46 11.16
N ASN A 86 20.10 -0.30 11.67
CA ASN A 86 20.02 0.00 13.08
C ASN A 86 20.01 1.52 13.31
N GLY A 87 19.79 1.92 14.55
CA GLY A 87 19.76 3.34 14.94
C GLY A 87 21.11 4.05 14.80
N GLY A 88 22.24 3.34 14.95
CA GLY A 88 23.57 3.94 14.79
C GLY A 88 23.81 4.39 13.36
N GLU A 89 23.64 3.47 12.40
CA GLU A 89 23.71 3.77 10.97
C GLU A 89 22.74 4.88 10.55
N ALA A 90 21.54 4.90 11.12
CA ALA A 90 20.56 5.94 10.85
C ALA A 90 21.04 7.33 11.30
N VAL A 91 21.67 7.42 12.47
CA VAL A 91 22.26 8.66 12.97
C VAL A 91 23.41 9.10 12.07
N ASP A 92 24.31 8.19 11.70
CA ASP A 92 25.45 8.48 10.82
C ASP A 92 24.96 9.07 9.49
N LEU A 93 23.92 8.50 8.88
CA LEU A 93 23.32 9.00 7.64
C LEU A 93 22.71 10.41 7.80
N ILE A 94 22.08 10.68 8.94
CA ILE A 94 21.51 12.01 9.23
C ILE A 94 22.63 13.04 9.41
N GLU A 95 23.69 12.69 10.14
CA GLU A 95 24.84 13.59 10.34
C GLU A 95 25.53 13.91 9.02
N GLU A 96 25.74 12.92 8.15
CA GLU A 96 26.26 13.15 6.80
C GLU A 96 25.39 14.10 5.98
N ASP A 97 24.06 13.93 6.02
CA ASP A 97 23.13 14.79 5.28
C ASP A 97 23.13 16.23 5.83
N LEU A 98 23.24 16.40 7.15
CA LEU A 98 23.38 17.72 7.79
C LEU A 98 24.69 18.42 7.40
N LEU A 99 25.79 17.67 7.27
CA LEU A 99 27.08 18.22 6.84
C LEU A 99 27.07 18.66 5.38
N ARG A 100 26.41 17.89 4.49
CA ARG A 100 26.30 18.21 3.05
C ARG A 100 25.36 19.38 2.76
N ASN A 101 24.36 19.60 3.63
CA ASN A 101 23.32 20.62 3.45
C ASN A 101 23.54 21.91 4.29
N LYS A 102 24.76 22.13 4.82
CA LYS A 102 25.18 23.40 5.43
C LYS A 102 25.48 24.45 4.36
#